data_AF-A0A4Q2XBX9-F1
#
_entry.id   AF-A0A4Q2XBX9-F1
#
_cell.length_a   1.000
_cell.length_b   1.000
_cell.length_c   1.000
_cell.angle_alpha   90.00
_cell.angle_beta   90.00
_cell.angle_gamma   90.00
#
_symmetry.space_group_name_H-M   'P 1'
#
loop_
_entity.id
_entity.type
_entity.pdbx_description
1 polymer ?
#
loop_
_entity_poly.entity_id
_entity_poly.type
_entity_poly.pdbx_seq_one_letter_code
_entity_poly.pdbx_strand_id
1 'polypeptide(L)' 'ETWQDAAAGQVSASAADAELALIALGYKQVDARKAVRKILDADPAAATEALVRGALRALQG' A
#
# COMPACT_ATOMS: atom_id res chain seq x y z
N GLU A 1 2.70 -26.53 2.60
CA GLU A 1 2.98 -25.32 1.79
C GLU A 1 1.69 -24.63 1.33
N THR A 2 0.73 -24.27 2.20
CA THR A 2 -0.63 -23.88 1.72
C THR A 2 -1.44 -22.98 2.67
N TRP A 3 -0.81 -22.04 3.37
CA TRP A 3 -1.56 -21.01 4.13
C TRP A 3 -1.38 -19.59 3.58
N GLN A 4 -0.52 -19.40 2.58
CA GLN A 4 -0.26 -18.08 1.99
C GLN A 4 -1.18 -17.73 0.81
N ASP A 5 -1.89 -18.69 0.23
CA ASP A 5 -2.66 -18.50 -1.01
C ASP A 5 -4.08 -17.95 -0.80
N ALA A 6 -4.62 -18.01 0.44
CA ALA A 6 -5.99 -17.57 0.74
C ALA A 6 -6.16 -16.03 0.78
N ALA A 7 -5.07 -15.25 0.68
CA ALA A 7 -5.11 -13.80 0.83
C ALA A 7 -5.33 -13.02 -0.49
N ALA A 8 -5.46 -13.70 -1.63
CA ALA A 8 -5.51 -13.07 -2.95
C ALA A 8 -6.65 -12.04 -3.15
N GLY A 9 -7.67 -12.03 -2.29
CA GLY A 9 -8.78 -11.06 -2.29
C GLY A 9 -8.82 -10.10 -1.10
N GLN A 10 -7.93 -10.25 -0.10
CA GLN A 10 -7.91 -9.38 1.07
C GLN A 10 -6.89 -8.26 0.85
N VAL A 11 -7.27 -7.02 1.18
CA VAL A 11 -6.30 -5.92 1.27
C VAL A 11 -5.21 -6.36 2.24
N SER A 12 -3.98 -6.45 1.75
CA SER A 12 -2.84 -6.83 2.59
C SER A 12 -2.79 -5.89 3.80
N ALA A 13 -2.54 -6.43 5.00
CA ALA A 13 -2.38 -5.62 6.20
C ALA A 13 -1.33 -4.51 5.97
N SER A 14 -0.27 -4.81 5.22
CA SER A 14 0.77 -3.84 4.85
C SER A 14 0.25 -2.68 3.99
N ALA A 15 -0.74 -2.93 3.12
CA ALA A 15 -1.37 -1.90 2.30
C ALA A 15 -2.29 -1.01 3.14
N ALA A 16 -3.10 -1.62 4.02
CA ALA A 16 -3.98 -0.88 4.91
C ALA A 16 -3.19 0.03 5.88
N ASP A 17 -2.08 -0.47 6.44
CA ASP A 17 -1.19 0.33 7.30
C ASP A 17 -0.55 1.48 6.52
N ALA A 18 -0.11 1.25 5.29
CA ALA A 18 0.47 2.28 4.44
C ALA A 18 -0.55 3.37 4.08
N GLU A 19 -1.79 2.99 3.76
CA GLU A 19 -2.89 3.93 3.52
C GLU A 19 -3.16 4.81 4.75
N LEU A 20 -3.21 4.20 5.94
CA LEU A 20 -3.43 4.92 7.20
C LEU A 20 -2.29 5.89 7.52
N ALA A 21 -1.05 5.48 7.31
CA ALA A 21 0.12 6.35 7.48
C ALA A 21 0.06 7.59 6.57
N LEU A 22 -0.29 7.42 5.30
CA LEU A 22 -0.40 8.54 4.35
C LEU A 22 -1.54 9.49 4.71
N ILE A 23 -2.68 8.97 5.18
CA ILE A 23 -3.79 9.80 5.68
C ILE A 23 -3.36 10.60 6.91
N ALA A 24 -2.64 9.98 7.84
CA ALA A 24 -2.11 10.66 9.03
C ALA A 24 -1.10 11.77 8.68
N LEU A 25 -0.38 11.64 7.55
CA LEU A 25 0.50 12.68 7.00
C LEU A 25 -0.26 13.81 6.27
N GLY A 26 -1.58 13.70 6.11
CA GLY A 26 -2.43 14.72 5.49
C GLY A 26 -2.75 14.50 4.00
N TYR A 27 -2.36 13.35 3.42
CA TYR A 27 -2.76 13.02 2.05
C TYR A 27 -4.25 12.63 1.99
N LYS A 28 -4.92 13.01 0.91
CA LYS A 28 -6.33 12.61 0.68
C LYS A 28 -6.42 11.09 0.59
N GLN A 29 -7.39 10.50 1.30
CA GLN A 29 -7.60 9.05 1.35
C GLN A 29 -7.63 8.40 -0.04
N VAL A 30 -8.32 9.02 -1.01
CA VAL A 30 -8.43 8.49 -2.38
C VAL A 30 -7.10 8.47 -3.13
N ASP A 31 -6.24 9.46 -2.90
CA ASP A 31 -4.94 9.56 -3.57
C ASP A 31 -3.92 8.63 -2.90
N ALA A 32 -3.95 8.54 -1.57
CA ALA A 32 -3.18 7.57 -0.79
C ALA A 32 -3.46 6.13 -1.25
N ARG A 33 -4.74 5.74 -1.33
CA ARG A 33 -5.16 4.41 -1.78
C ARG A 33 -4.68 4.08 -3.19
N LYS A 34 -4.81 5.04 -4.12
CA LYS A 34 -4.34 4.86 -5.51
C LYS A 34 -2.82 4.69 -5.57
N ALA A 35 -2.08 5.51 -4.84
CA ALA A 35 -0.63 5.45 -4.80
C ALA A 35 -0.12 4.14 -4.19
N VAL A 36 -0.67 3.71 -3.05
CA VAL A 36 -0.34 2.41 -2.43
C VAL A 36 -0.69 1.25 -3.35
N ARG A 37 -1.88 1.26 -3.97
CA ARG A 37 -2.29 0.20 -4.89
C ARG A 37 -1.33 0.07 -6.07
N LYS A 38 -0.85 1.18 -6.62
CA LYS A 38 0.13 1.17 -7.73
C LYS A 38 1.42 0.44 -7.36
N ILE A 39 1.91 0.62 -6.13
CA ILE A 39 3.14 -0.06 -5.67
C ILE A 39 2.85 -1.54 -5.38
N LEU A 40 1.72 -1.84 -4.72
CA LEU A 40 1.33 -3.22 -4.40
C LEU A 40 1.07 -4.07 -5.65
N ASP A 41 0.56 -3.49 -6.73
CA ASP A 41 0.35 -4.18 -8.00
C ASP A 41 1.68 -4.54 -8.68
N ALA A 42 2.71 -3.72 -8.48
CA ALA A 42 4.06 -3.98 -8.98
C ALA A 42 4.86 -4.95 -8.09
N ASP A 43 4.62 -4.92 -6.78
CA ASP A 43 5.21 -5.82 -5.79
C ASP A 43 4.17 -6.22 -4.73
N PRO A 44 3.48 -7.37 -4.92
CA PRO A 44 2.46 -7.86 -3.99
C PRO A 44 3.01 -8.23 -2.61
N ALA A 45 4.32 -8.44 -2.50
CA ALA A 45 5.01 -8.79 -1.27
C ALA A 45 5.64 -7.58 -0.57
N ALA A 46 5.39 -6.36 -1.08
CA ALA A 46 5.97 -5.14 -0.52
C ALA A 46 5.58 -4.95 0.95
N ALA A 47 6.60 -4.73 1.78
CA ALA A 47 6.42 -4.35 3.17
C ALA A 47 5.84 -2.94 3.30
N THR A 48 5.18 -2.64 4.43
CA THR A 48 4.53 -1.35 4.70
C THR A 48 5.45 -0.15 4.44
N GLU A 49 6.71 -0.20 4.87
CA GLU A 49 7.67 0.89 4.66
C GLU A 49 7.96 1.13 3.17
N ALA A 50 8.09 0.06 2.38
CA ALA A 50 8.32 0.16 0.94
C ALA A 50 7.10 0.75 0.22
N LEU A 51 5.88 0.35 0.65
CA LEU A 51 4.62 0.90 0.15
C LEU A 51 4.50 2.40 0.46
N VAL A 52 4.79 2.83 1.69
CA VAL A 52 4.76 4.25 2.08
C VAL A 52 5.78 5.06 1.28
N ARG A 53 7.04 4.61 1.21
CA ARG A 53 8.10 5.31 0.46
C ARG A 53 7.78 5.39 -1.04
N GLY A 54 7.27 4.31 -1.62
CA GLY A 54 6.86 4.27 -3.03
C GLY A 54 5.67 5.19 -3.31
N ALA A 55 4.66 5.18 -2.45
CA ALA A 55 3.48 6.03 -2.57
C ALA A 55 3.83 7.53 -2.44
N LEU A 56 4.70 7.91 -1.50
CA LEU A 56 5.16 9.30 -1.36
C LEU A 56 5.86 9.80 -2.62
N ARG A 57 6.73 8.98 -3.23
CA ARG A 57 7.37 9.32 -4.52
C ARG A 57 6.35 9.51 -5.63
N ALA A 58 5.31 8.67 -5.67
CA ALA A 58 4.25 8.75 -6.67
C ALA A 58 3.32 9.96 -6.50
N LEU A 59 3.18 10.48 -5.27
CA LEU A 59 2.33 11.63 -4.94
C LEU A 59 3.04 12.98 -5.10
N GLN A 60 4.38 12.97 -5.12
CA GLN A 60 5.22 14.18 -5.28
C GLN A 60 5.74 14.36 -6.71
N GLY A 61 5.54 13.36 -7.58
CA GLY A 61 5.89 13.38 -8.99
C GLY A 61 4.75 13.79 -9.91
#